data_AF-A0A956ED69-F1
#
_entry.id   AF-A0A956ED69-F1
#
_cell.length_a   1.000
_cell.length_b   1.000
_cell.length_c   1.000
_cell.angle_alpha   90.00
_cell.angle_beta   90.00
_cell.angle_gamma   90.00
#
_symmetry.space_group_name_H-M   'P 1'
#
loop_
_entity.id
_entity.type
_entity.pdbx_description
1 polymer ?
#
loop_
_entity_poly.entity_id
_entity_poly.type
_entity_poly.pdbx_seq_one_letter_code
_entity_poly.pdbx_strand_id
1 'polypeptide(L)'
;SIHWLFCGADEQRELAAAGYTPRASFQYHWRNHGYADFDGFLGELTSRRRKQVRKERARAQAAIDGLDWVAGGDLKAAEIAALDGFYRRTTFEHGGFDYLRPGFFERLVELAPGRVEIARVRRGGEMIAGALFLETPKALYGRYWGCSEAIEFLHFETTCYAGIDRCIARQIPLFEAGAQGQHKLLRGFLPAPTYSAHWIRHPGLRQAIQTFCREEAIAVAAGMDELAQASPFRAEVLAARRGAGAG
;
A
#
# COMPACT_ATOMS: atom_id res chain seq x y z
N SER A 1 -10.89 -11.23 23.88
CA SER A 1 -10.16 -12.03 22.88
C SER A 1 -8.75 -11.50 22.78
N ILE A 2 -7.85 -12.20 22.07
CA ILE A 2 -6.51 -11.71 21.73
C ILE A 2 -6.36 -11.85 20.22
N HIS A 3 -5.87 -10.80 19.55
CA HIS A 3 -5.71 -10.78 18.09
C HIS A 3 -4.28 -10.37 17.75
N TRP A 4 -3.56 -11.27 17.11
CA TRP A 4 -2.25 -10.99 16.53
C TRP A 4 -2.45 -10.69 15.04
N LEU A 5 -2.17 -9.45 14.62
CA LEU A 5 -2.40 -8.98 13.26
C LEU A 5 -1.06 -8.87 12.53
N PHE A 6 -1.04 -9.22 11.24
CA PHE A 6 0.13 -9.12 10.37
C PHE A 6 1.38 -9.86 10.89
N CYS A 7 1.17 -11.05 11.45
CA CYS A 7 2.26 -11.96 11.81
C CYS A 7 2.89 -12.60 10.57
N GLY A 8 4.15 -13.04 10.71
CA GLY A 8 4.80 -13.90 9.74
C GLY A 8 4.13 -15.28 9.65
N ALA A 9 4.39 -16.00 8.55
CA ALA A 9 3.86 -17.36 8.38
C ALA A 9 4.35 -18.31 9.49
N ASP A 10 5.58 -18.14 9.97
CA ASP A 10 6.18 -18.97 11.01
C ASP A 10 5.55 -18.67 12.37
N GLU A 11 5.42 -17.39 12.71
CA GLU A 11 4.71 -16.93 13.91
C GLU A 11 3.25 -17.40 13.93
N GLN A 12 2.55 -17.38 12.79
CA GLN A 12 1.19 -17.90 12.71
C GLN A 12 1.14 -19.40 13.04
N ARG A 13 2.11 -20.20 12.55
CA ARG A 13 2.18 -21.63 12.85
C ARG A 13 2.42 -21.88 14.34
N GLU A 14 3.28 -21.10 14.97
CA GLU A 14 3.52 -21.16 16.42
C GLU A 14 2.28 -20.77 17.22
N LEU A 15 1.61 -19.69 16.85
CA LEU A 15 0.36 -19.24 17.50
C LEU A 15 -0.76 -20.27 17.32
N ALA A 16 -0.86 -20.89 16.15
CA ALA A 16 -1.81 -21.97 15.89
C ALA A 16 -1.54 -23.18 16.80
N ALA A 17 -0.28 -23.57 16.97
CA ALA A 17 0.10 -24.62 17.92
C ALA A 17 -0.23 -24.24 19.38
N ALA A 18 -0.21 -22.96 19.72
CA ALA A 18 -0.64 -22.42 21.02
C ALA A 18 -2.18 -22.27 21.15
N GLY A 19 -2.97 -22.77 20.19
CA GLY A 19 -4.43 -22.78 20.27
C GLY A 19 -5.12 -21.50 19.77
N TYR A 20 -4.40 -20.64 19.03
CA TYR A 20 -5.00 -19.53 18.29
C TYR A 20 -5.59 -20.03 16.98
N THR A 21 -6.67 -19.39 16.53
CA THR A 21 -7.25 -19.63 15.21
C THR A 21 -6.43 -18.89 14.15
N PRO A 22 -5.76 -19.58 13.21
CA PRO A 22 -5.07 -18.93 12.11
C PRO A 22 -6.09 -18.39 11.09
N ARG A 23 -5.79 -17.23 10.52
CA ARG A 23 -6.55 -16.61 9.43
C ARG A 23 -5.57 -16.16 8.35
N ALA A 24 -5.87 -16.48 7.10
CA ALA A 24 -5.16 -15.95 5.93
C ALA A 24 -6.05 -14.94 5.21
N SER A 25 -5.44 -13.85 4.76
CA SER A 25 -6.04 -12.89 3.85
C SER A 25 -4.95 -12.45 2.87
N PHE A 26 -5.17 -11.40 2.08
CA PHE A 26 -4.15 -10.89 1.19
C PHE A 26 -4.22 -9.37 1.05
N GLN A 27 -3.09 -8.81 0.63
CA GLN A 27 -2.95 -7.42 0.22
C GLN A 27 -2.28 -7.37 -1.15
N TYR A 28 -2.15 -6.16 -1.70
CA TYR A 28 -1.42 -5.93 -2.94
C TYR A 28 -0.05 -5.32 -2.61
N HIS A 29 1.01 -6.07 -2.90
CA HIS A 29 2.39 -5.67 -2.63
C HIS A 29 3.15 -5.46 -3.94
N TRP A 30 3.91 -4.38 -4.02
CA TRP A 30 4.91 -4.21 -5.07
C TRP A 30 6.28 -4.57 -4.50
N ARG A 31 7.09 -5.28 -5.28
CA ARG A 31 8.42 -5.74 -4.87
C ARG A 31 9.47 -5.14 -5.78
N ASN A 32 10.55 -4.65 -5.19
CA ASN A 32 11.70 -4.20 -5.94
C ASN A 32 12.56 -5.42 -6.32
N HIS A 33 12.70 -5.66 -7.62
CA HIS A 33 13.52 -6.73 -8.17
C HIS A 33 14.91 -6.23 -8.62
N GLY A 34 15.40 -5.13 -8.03
CA GLY A 34 16.69 -4.52 -8.36
C GLY A 34 16.63 -3.68 -9.63
N TYR A 35 15.51 -2.98 -9.85
CA TYR A 35 15.36 -2.10 -11.01
C TYR A 35 16.35 -0.94 -10.96
N ALA A 36 16.89 -0.55 -12.12
CA ALA A 36 17.75 0.64 -12.22
C ALA A 36 16.94 1.94 -12.09
N ASP A 37 15.75 1.96 -12.70
CA ASP A 37 14.81 3.09 -12.70
C ASP A 37 13.36 2.59 -12.94
N PHE A 38 12.42 3.53 -12.99
CA PHE A 38 11.00 3.24 -13.24
C PHE A 38 10.76 2.60 -14.60
N ASP A 39 11.51 2.98 -15.63
CA ASP A 39 11.36 2.42 -16.97
C ASP A 39 11.84 0.97 -17.04
N GLY A 40 12.86 0.61 -16.25
CA GLY A 40 13.27 -0.77 -15.98
C GLY A 40 12.12 -1.60 -15.41
N PHE A 41 11.40 -1.08 -14.40
CA PHE A 41 10.17 -1.70 -13.90
C PHE A 41 9.09 -1.83 -14.97
N LEU A 42 8.80 -0.75 -15.72
CA LEU A 42 7.80 -0.77 -16.79
C LEU A 42 8.12 -1.77 -17.91
N GLY A 43 9.40 -2.07 -18.12
CA GLY A 43 9.90 -3.07 -19.07
C GLY A 43 9.40 -4.49 -18.77
N GLU A 44 8.99 -4.78 -17.53
CA GLU A 44 8.45 -6.08 -17.15
C GLU A 44 6.93 -6.19 -17.35
N LEU A 45 6.24 -5.05 -17.50
CA LEU A 45 4.81 -5.02 -17.79
C LEU A 45 4.52 -5.33 -19.26
N THR A 46 3.31 -5.81 -19.53
CA THR A 46 2.80 -5.93 -20.90
C THR A 46 2.78 -4.56 -21.60
N SER A 47 2.96 -4.53 -22.91
CA SER A 47 3.03 -3.28 -23.69
C SER A 47 1.80 -2.38 -23.50
N ARG A 48 0.61 -2.97 -23.39
CA ARG A 48 -0.64 -2.23 -23.10
C ARG A 48 -0.58 -1.55 -21.73
N ARG A 49 -0.16 -2.27 -20.69
CA ARG A 49 -0.10 -1.74 -19.30
C ARG A 49 1.01 -0.71 -19.15
N ARG A 50 2.19 -0.94 -19.73
CA ARG A 50 3.27 0.05 -19.79
C ARG A 50 2.80 1.37 -20.42
N LYS A 51 2.12 1.31 -21.58
CA LYS A 51 1.56 2.50 -22.24
C LYS A 51 0.51 3.20 -21.38
N GLN A 52 -0.34 2.43 -20.69
CA GLN A 52 -1.35 2.98 -19.79
C GLN A 52 -0.71 3.74 -18.61
N VAL A 53 0.23 3.12 -17.89
CA VAL A 53 0.91 3.75 -16.74
C VAL A 53 1.59 5.06 -17.15
N ARG A 54 2.34 5.07 -18.27
CA ARG A 54 2.97 6.29 -18.78
C ARG A 54 1.96 7.40 -19.07
N LYS A 55 0.81 7.07 -19.67
CA LYS A 55 -0.25 8.03 -19.97
C LYS A 55 -0.87 8.60 -18.70
N GLU A 56 -1.16 7.76 -17.72
CA GLU A 56 -1.75 8.20 -16.43
C GLU A 56 -0.79 9.16 -15.70
N ARG A 57 0.49 8.79 -15.61
CA ARG A 57 1.55 9.60 -15.01
C ARG A 57 1.72 10.95 -15.72
N ALA A 58 1.82 10.95 -17.06
CA ALA A 58 1.96 12.17 -17.84
C ALA A 58 0.78 13.13 -17.64
N ARG A 59 -0.45 12.61 -17.55
CA ARG A 59 -1.65 13.43 -17.31
C ARG A 59 -1.67 14.06 -15.92
N ALA A 60 -1.34 13.29 -14.88
CA ALA A 60 -1.27 13.81 -13.52
C ALA A 60 -0.19 14.89 -13.39
N GLN A 61 1.00 14.63 -13.94
CA GLN A 61 2.14 15.56 -13.88
C GLN A 61 1.90 16.85 -14.67
N ALA A 62 1.17 16.80 -15.78
CA ALA A 62 0.83 18.00 -16.55
C ALA A 62 -0.14 18.95 -15.82
N ALA A 63 -0.80 18.50 -14.75
CA ALA A 63 -1.81 19.27 -14.00
C ALA A 63 -1.27 19.89 -12.69
N ILE A 64 0.02 19.73 -12.40
CA ILE A 64 0.68 20.14 -11.14
C ILE A 64 1.99 20.87 -11.45
N ASP A 65 2.46 21.72 -10.54
CA ASP A 65 3.75 22.41 -10.70
C ASP A 65 4.92 21.49 -10.31
N GLY A 66 4.67 20.53 -9.42
CA GLY A 66 5.67 19.56 -9.02
C GLY A 66 5.19 18.55 -7.98
N LEU A 67 5.88 17.42 -7.96
CA LEU A 67 5.80 16.40 -6.92
C LEU A 67 7.20 16.21 -6.34
N ASP A 68 7.32 16.35 -5.03
CA ASP A 68 8.57 16.14 -4.30
C ASP A 68 8.34 15.35 -3.02
N TRP A 69 9.42 14.78 -2.47
CA TRP A 69 9.39 14.07 -1.21
C TRP A 69 9.90 14.97 -0.09
N VAL A 70 9.14 15.05 1.00
CA VAL A 70 9.50 15.80 2.21
C VAL A 70 9.36 14.90 3.44
N ALA A 71 10.39 14.90 4.28
CA ALA A 71 10.35 14.18 5.55
C ALA A 71 9.36 14.86 6.50
N GLY A 72 8.73 14.07 7.37
CA GLY A 72 7.73 14.58 8.30
C GLY A 72 8.27 15.67 9.23
N GLY A 73 9.55 15.57 9.61
CA GLY A 73 10.24 16.58 10.43
C GLY A 73 10.49 17.92 9.72
N ASP A 74 10.41 17.97 8.39
CA ASP A 74 10.65 19.17 7.57
C ASP A 74 9.33 19.84 7.12
N LEU A 75 8.18 19.28 7.49
CA LEU A 75 6.89 19.87 7.18
C LEU A 75 6.65 21.15 7.99
N LYS A 76 6.14 22.18 7.32
CA LYS A 76 5.66 23.39 7.98
C LYS A 76 4.30 23.13 8.62
N ALA A 77 3.96 23.89 9.67
CA ALA A 77 2.66 23.78 10.34
C ALA A 77 1.46 23.90 9.36
N ALA A 78 1.56 24.78 8.36
CA ALA A 78 0.53 24.92 7.33
C ALA A 78 0.37 23.66 6.45
N GLU A 79 1.45 22.91 6.21
CA GLU A 79 1.42 21.68 5.42
C GLU A 79 0.86 20.51 6.23
N ILE A 80 1.14 20.47 7.53
CA ILE A 80 0.52 19.51 8.46
C ILE A 80 -1.00 19.76 8.53
N ALA A 81 -1.41 21.02 8.64
CA ALA A 81 -2.83 21.41 8.59
C ALA A 81 -3.48 21.04 7.24
N ALA A 82 -2.77 21.21 6.13
CA ALA A 82 -3.25 20.79 4.80
C ALA A 82 -3.46 19.26 4.72
N LEU A 83 -2.53 18.45 5.25
CA LEU A 83 -2.68 16.99 5.32
C LEU A 83 -3.93 16.56 6.10
N ASP A 84 -4.20 17.20 7.25
CA ASP A 84 -5.42 16.95 8.02
C ASP A 84 -6.68 17.31 7.20
N GLY A 85 -6.68 18.48 6.56
CA GLY A 85 -7.77 18.90 5.68
C GLY A 85 -8.03 17.93 4.51
N PHE A 86 -6.96 17.44 3.89
CA PHE A 86 -7.02 16.45 2.80
C PHE A 86 -7.61 15.12 3.26
N TYR A 87 -7.20 14.63 4.43
CA TYR A 87 -7.72 13.41 5.04
C TYR A 87 -9.22 13.53 5.31
N ARG A 88 -9.65 14.62 5.95
CA ARG A 88 -11.06 14.84 6.29
C ARG A 88 -11.92 14.93 5.04
N ARG A 89 -11.47 15.69 4.05
CA ARG A 89 -12.16 15.80 2.76
C ARG A 89 -12.29 14.44 2.08
N THR A 90 -11.20 13.69 2.00
CA THR A 90 -11.19 12.37 1.35
C THR A 90 -12.13 11.40 2.08
N THR A 91 -12.13 11.45 3.41
CA THR A 91 -13.01 10.65 4.26
C THR A 91 -14.48 11.00 4.02
N PHE A 92 -14.81 12.30 3.99
CA PHE A 92 -16.16 12.80 3.70
C PHE A 92 -16.64 12.39 2.29
N GLU A 93 -15.81 12.59 1.27
CA GLU A 93 -16.14 12.24 -0.13
C GLU A 93 -16.42 10.74 -0.33
N HIS A 94 -15.81 9.88 0.49
CA HIS A 94 -16.03 8.43 0.44
C HIS A 94 -17.08 7.94 1.47
N GLY A 95 -17.82 8.85 2.11
CA GLY A 95 -18.89 8.53 3.06
C GLY A 95 -18.39 7.93 4.38
N GLY A 96 -17.12 8.15 4.73
CA GLY A 96 -16.51 7.70 5.98
C GLY A 96 -16.76 8.65 7.15
N PHE A 97 -16.35 8.21 8.33
CA PHE A 97 -16.29 9.04 9.54
C PHE A 97 -14.84 9.39 9.87
N ASP A 98 -14.60 10.63 10.30
CA ASP A 98 -13.30 11.08 10.79
C ASP A 98 -12.90 10.30 12.05
N TYR A 99 -12.08 9.26 11.88
CA TYR A 99 -11.60 8.42 12.98
C TYR A 99 -10.26 8.92 13.55
N LEU A 100 -9.56 9.81 12.85
CA LEU A 100 -8.37 10.48 13.37
C LEU A 100 -8.77 11.72 14.16
N ARG A 101 -8.24 11.81 15.38
CA ARG A 101 -8.46 12.98 16.25
C ARG A 101 -7.69 14.20 15.73
N PRO A 102 -8.17 15.42 16.02
CA PRO A 102 -7.38 16.63 15.80
C PRO A 102 -5.98 16.50 16.42
N GLY A 103 -4.95 17.02 15.74
CA GLY A 103 -3.55 16.93 16.15
C GLY A 103 -2.87 15.57 15.86
N PHE A 104 -3.55 14.62 15.22
CA PHE A 104 -2.96 13.33 14.88
C PHE A 104 -1.70 13.46 14.02
N PHE A 105 -1.75 14.23 12.93
CA PHE A 105 -0.63 14.37 11.99
C PHE A 105 0.57 15.10 12.64
N GLU A 106 0.31 16.13 13.43
CA GLU A 106 1.32 16.81 14.27
C GLU A 106 2.01 15.80 15.17
N ARG A 107 1.23 15.01 15.91
CA ARG A 107 1.80 14.03 16.83
C ARG A 107 2.56 12.91 16.11
N LEU A 108 2.10 12.51 14.93
CA LEU A 108 2.74 11.48 14.12
C LEU A 108 4.14 11.92 13.67
N VAL A 109 4.29 13.15 13.18
CA VAL A 109 5.59 13.66 12.73
C VAL A 109 6.54 13.92 13.90
N GLU A 110 6.02 14.31 15.07
CA GLU A 110 6.83 14.44 16.30
C GLU A 110 7.38 13.09 16.80
N LEU A 111 6.56 12.04 16.75
CA LEU A 111 6.93 10.73 17.29
C LEU A 111 7.91 9.96 16.41
N ALA A 112 7.85 10.18 15.09
CA ALA A 112 8.64 9.42 14.13
C ALA A 112 9.12 10.28 12.94
N PRO A 113 9.82 11.41 13.18
CA PRO A 113 10.14 12.38 12.13
C PRO A 113 10.96 11.79 10.98
N GLY A 114 11.86 10.84 11.28
CA GLY A 114 12.68 10.13 10.28
C GLY A 114 12.03 8.89 9.67
N ARG A 115 10.74 8.64 9.95
CA ARG A 115 9.97 7.52 9.38
C ARG A 115 8.78 7.99 8.59
N VAL A 116 8.32 9.23 8.78
CA VAL A 116 7.20 9.80 8.05
C VAL A 116 7.74 10.48 6.79
N GLU A 117 7.19 10.10 5.65
CA GLU A 117 7.60 10.62 4.34
C GLU A 117 6.35 11.01 3.56
N ILE A 118 6.36 12.21 2.97
CA ILE A 118 5.23 12.74 2.23
C ILE A 118 5.61 12.91 0.77
N ALA A 119 4.85 12.30 -0.14
CA ALA A 119 4.83 12.74 -1.53
C ALA A 119 3.94 13.99 -1.62
N ARG A 120 4.57 15.16 -1.62
CA ARG A 120 3.94 16.49 -1.61
C ARG A 120 3.72 16.96 -3.04
N VAL A 121 2.51 17.46 -3.33
CA VAL A 121 2.15 18.01 -4.62
C VAL A 121 1.84 19.48 -4.50
N ARG A 122 2.44 20.30 -5.37
CA ARG A 122 2.24 21.76 -5.38
C ARG A 122 1.61 22.26 -6.67
N ARG A 123 0.79 23.30 -6.54
CA ARG A 123 0.27 24.09 -7.66
C ARG A 123 -0.03 25.52 -7.20
N GLY A 124 0.40 26.52 -7.96
CA GLY A 124 0.27 27.93 -7.57
C GLY A 124 1.06 28.28 -6.31
N GLY A 125 2.13 27.54 -6.01
CA GLY A 125 2.94 27.71 -4.79
C GLY A 125 2.35 27.09 -3.52
N GLU A 126 1.13 26.55 -3.58
CA GLU A 126 0.46 25.91 -2.44
C GLU A 126 0.52 24.39 -2.53
N MET A 127 0.51 23.72 -1.38
CA MET A 127 0.34 22.27 -1.32
C MET A 127 -1.12 21.95 -1.60
N ILE A 128 -1.39 21.21 -2.68
CA ILE A 128 -2.75 20.84 -3.10
C ILE A 128 -3.07 19.36 -2.87
N ALA A 129 -2.05 18.53 -2.64
CA ALA A 129 -2.25 17.13 -2.31
C ALA A 129 -1.04 16.54 -1.57
N GLY A 130 -1.27 15.42 -0.89
CA GLY A 130 -0.24 14.73 -0.14
C GLY A 130 -0.57 13.26 0.08
N ALA A 131 0.41 12.38 -0.18
CA ALA A 131 0.37 10.98 0.25
C ALA A 131 1.38 10.77 1.38
N LEU A 132 0.91 10.30 2.53
CA LEU A 132 1.73 9.97 3.70
C LEU A 132 2.13 8.50 3.67
N PHE A 133 3.42 8.28 3.89
CA PHE A 133 4.04 6.98 4.01
C PHE A 133 4.80 6.84 5.32
N LEU A 134 4.86 5.60 5.82
CA LEU A 134 5.85 5.20 6.81
C LEU A 134 6.97 4.45 6.09
N GLU A 135 8.21 4.90 6.25
CA GLU A 135 9.37 4.34 5.57
C GLU A 135 10.30 3.60 6.52
N THR A 136 10.75 2.43 6.07
CA THR A 136 11.83 1.67 6.68
C THR A 136 12.79 1.16 5.60
N PRO A 137 14.01 0.73 5.96
CA PRO A 137 14.90 0.08 5.00
C PRO A 137 14.30 -1.18 4.35
N LYS A 138 13.30 -1.80 4.97
CA LYS A 138 12.67 -3.03 4.51
C LYS A 138 11.40 -2.79 3.71
N ALA A 139 10.68 -1.71 3.98
CA ALA A 139 9.36 -1.49 3.38
C ALA A 139 8.94 -0.02 3.42
N LEU A 140 8.21 0.37 2.37
CA LEU A 140 7.42 1.58 2.30
C LEU A 140 5.95 1.24 2.54
N TYR A 141 5.28 1.99 3.40
CA TYR A 141 3.91 1.72 3.82
C TYR A 141 3.02 2.93 3.56
N GLY A 142 2.15 2.87 2.56
CA GLY A 142 1.13 3.91 2.31
C GLY A 142 0.07 3.93 3.41
N ARG A 143 -0.30 5.13 3.88
CA ARG A 143 -1.30 5.29 4.96
C ARG A 143 -2.43 6.22 4.59
N TYR A 144 -2.12 7.49 4.33
CA TYR A 144 -3.12 8.52 4.08
C TYR A 144 -2.85 9.21 2.75
N TRP A 145 -3.91 9.53 2.04
CA TRP A 145 -3.88 10.34 0.85
C TRP A 145 -5.02 11.34 0.94
N GLY A 146 -4.80 12.52 0.36
CA GLY A 146 -5.90 13.34 -0.09
C GLY A 146 -5.41 14.54 -0.88
N CYS A 147 -6.38 15.34 -1.31
CA CYS A 147 -6.16 16.53 -2.13
C CYS A 147 -7.23 17.59 -1.84
N SER A 148 -6.92 18.84 -2.12
CA SER A 148 -7.88 19.95 -2.10
C SER A 148 -8.78 19.99 -3.32
N GLU A 149 -8.53 19.16 -4.33
CA GLU A 149 -9.30 19.13 -5.57
C GLU A 149 -9.06 17.84 -6.35
N ALA A 150 -10.08 17.40 -7.08
CA ALA A 150 -9.99 16.20 -7.90
C ALA A 150 -9.16 16.46 -9.16
N ILE A 151 -8.01 15.78 -9.28
CA ILE A 151 -7.15 15.82 -10.45
C ILE A 151 -7.04 14.41 -11.03
N GLU A 152 -7.26 14.29 -12.33
CA GLU A 152 -7.23 13.00 -13.05
C GLU A 152 -5.89 12.28 -12.79
N PHE A 153 -5.97 11.04 -12.32
CA PHE A 153 -4.84 10.15 -11.99
C PHE A 153 -3.88 10.62 -10.89
N LEU A 154 -4.08 11.78 -10.26
CA LEU A 154 -3.16 12.28 -9.24
C LEU A 154 -3.06 11.35 -8.03
N HIS A 155 -4.16 10.69 -7.65
CA HIS A 155 -4.15 9.64 -6.63
C HIS A 155 -3.14 8.53 -6.97
N PHE A 156 -3.10 8.05 -8.21
CA PHE A 156 -2.16 6.98 -8.57
C PHE A 156 -0.72 7.47 -8.70
N GLU A 157 -0.52 8.69 -9.20
CA GLU A 157 0.81 9.29 -9.27
C GLU A 157 1.48 9.35 -7.90
N THR A 158 0.72 9.75 -6.89
CA THR A 158 1.23 9.98 -5.53
C THR A 158 1.24 8.73 -4.66
N THR A 159 0.22 7.88 -4.77
CA THR A 159 0.06 6.69 -3.91
C THR A 159 0.68 5.42 -4.49
N CYS A 160 0.98 5.40 -5.80
CA CYS A 160 1.58 4.25 -6.48
C CYS A 160 2.91 4.62 -7.13
N TYR A 161 2.90 5.50 -8.15
CA TYR A 161 4.05 5.66 -9.03
C TYR A 161 5.24 6.36 -8.35
N ALA A 162 5.01 7.45 -7.63
CA ALA A 162 6.04 8.11 -6.83
C ALA A 162 6.60 7.19 -5.73
N GLY A 163 5.75 6.35 -5.12
CA GLY A 163 6.18 5.36 -4.12
C GLY A 163 7.07 4.27 -4.72
N ILE A 164 6.76 3.81 -5.94
CA ILE A 164 7.61 2.88 -6.69
C ILE A 164 8.95 3.53 -7.02
N ASP A 165 8.98 4.76 -7.56
CA ASP A 165 10.23 5.50 -7.82
C ASP A 165 11.09 5.57 -6.56
N ARG A 166 10.47 5.93 -5.44
CA ARG A 166 11.16 6.04 -4.16
C ARG A 166 11.74 4.70 -3.72
N CYS A 167 10.99 3.61 -3.83
CA CYS A 167 11.48 2.29 -3.49
C CYS A 167 12.64 1.84 -4.38
N ILE A 168 12.61 2.19 -5.67
CA ILE A 168 13.72 1.95 -6.60
C ILE A 168 14.94 2.77 -6.20
N ALA A 169 14.80 4.09 -6.07
CA ALA A 169 15.91 5.00 -5.74
C ALA A 169 16.55 4.68 -4.39
N ARG A 170 15.77 4.23 -3.41
CA ARG A 170 16.21 3.93 -2.04
C ARG A 170 16.51 2.44 -1.81
N GLN A 171 16.37 1.60 -2.84
CA GLN A 171 16.54 0.14 -2.75
C GLN A 171 15.68 -0.51 -1.66
N ILE A 172 14.46 0.01 -1.45
CA ILE A 172 13.50 -0.55 -0.50
C ILE A 172 12.82 -1.75 -1.19
N PRO A 173 12.85 -2.96 -0.58
CA PRO A 173 12.44 -4.18 -1.28
C PRO A 173 10.92 -4.37 -1.36
N LEU A 174 10.15 -3.78 -0.45
CA LEU A 174 8.71 -3.97 -0.35
C LEU A 174 7.96 -2.64 -0.35
N PHE A 175 6.87 -2.56 -1.10
CA PHE A 175 5.94 -1.45 -1.04
C PHE A 175 4.50 -1.94 -0.83
N GLU A 176 3.91 -1.55 0.30
CA GLU A 176 2.51 -1.76 0.64
C GLU A 176 1.72 -0.47 0.45
N ALA A 177 1.10 -0.27 -0.72
CA ALA A 177 0.35 0.95 -1.05
C ALA A 177 -1.05 1.03 -0.39
N GLY A 178 -1.23 0.40 0.78
CA GLY A 178 -2.50 0.32 1.52
C GLY A 178 -3.39 -0.86 1.14
N ALA A 179 -4.51 -1.02 1.84
CA ALA A 179 -5.30 -2.26 1.82
C ALA A 179 -6.27 -2.41 0.63
N GLN A 180 -6.70 -1.33 -0.03
CA GLN A 180 -7.80 -1.39 -1.00
C GLN A 180 -7.37 -1.43 -2.47
N GLY A 181 -8.14 -2.17 -3.28
CA GLY A 181 -8.31 -1.91 -4.71
C GLY A 181 -7.60 -2.86 -5.68
N GLN A 182 -8.37 -3.63 -6.46
CA GLN A 182 -7.89 -4.38 -7.63
C GLN A 182 -7.19 -3.50 -8.67
N HIS A 183 -7.45 -2.17 -8.66
CA HIS A 183 -6.76 -1.22 -9.52
C HIS A 183 -5.23 -1.21 -9.31
N LYS A 184 -4.73 -1.68 -8.15
CA LYS A 184 -3.29 -1.82 -7.86
C LYS A 184 -2.65 -2.93 -8.68
N LEU A 185 -3.41 -3.97 -9.01
CA LEU A 185 -2.95 -5.06 -9.86
C LEU A 185 -2.44 -4.52 -11.19
N LEU A 186 -3.20 -3.61 -11.81
CA LEU A 186 -2.83 -3.00 -13.10
C LEU A 186 -1.55 -2.16 -13.05
N ARG A 187 -1.09 -1.80 -11.85
CA ARG A 187 0.06 -0.94 -11.58
C ARG A 187 1.27 -1.71 -11.04
N GLY A 188 1.23 -3.04 -11.10
CA GLY A 188 2.35 -3.90 -10.76
C GLY A 188 2.37 -4.42 -9.31
N PHE A 189 1.32 -4.17 -8.53
CA PHE A 189 1.18 -4.75 -7.19
C PHE A 189 0.49 -6.11 -7.29
N LEU A 190 1.14 -7.18 -6.84
CA LEU A 190 0.60 -8.53 -6.91
C LEU A 190 -0.05 -8.92 -5.58
N PRO A 191 -1.05 -9.84 -5.59
CA PRO A 191 -1.60 -10.39 -4.36
C PRO A 191 -0.48 -11.06 -3.55
N ALA A 192 -0.39 -10.71 -2.27
CA ALA A 192 0.56 -11.27 -1.32
C ALA A 192 -0.20 -11.69 -0.05
N PRO A 193 0.06 -12.89 0.48
CA PRO A 193 -0.67 -13.38 1.63
C PRO A 193 -0.31 -12.56 2.87
N THR A 194 -1.30 -12.37 3.73
CA THR A 194 -1.14 -11.75 5.04
C THR A 194 -1.78 -12.64 6.08
N TYR A 195 -1.16 -12.72 7.25
CA TYR A 195 -1.53 -13.68 8.28
C TYR A 195 -1.93 -12.99 9.57
N SER A 196 -2.95 -13.53 10.22
CA SER A 196 -3.33 -13.17 11.57
C SER A 196 -3.68 -14.42 12.39
N ALA A 197 -3.65 -14.29 13.71
CA ALA A 197 -4.02 -15.36 14.61
C ALA A 197 -4.90 -14.83 15.74
N HIS A 198 -5.96 -15.57 16.10
CA HIS A 198 -6.99 -15.07 16.99
C HIS A 198 -7.32 -16.07 18.10
N TRP A 199 -7.16 -15.65 19.35
CA TRP A 199 -7.61 -16.41 20.51
C TRP A 199 -8.94 -15.88 21.00
N ILE A 200 -9.92 -16.78 21.10
CA ILE A 200 -11.30 -16.45 21.45
C ILE A 200 -11.69 -17.23 22.70
N ARG A 201 -12.00 -16.53 23.79
CA ARG A 201 -12.31 -17.17 25.09
C ARG A 201 -13.56 -18.06 25.00
N HIS A 202 -14.64 -17.56 24.43
CA HIS A 202 -15.93 -18.26 24.41
C HIS A 202 -15.91 -19.42 23.40
N PRO A 203 -16.27 -20.66 23.79
CA PRO A 203 -16.13 -21.84 22.95
C PRO A 203 -17.01 -21.81 21.69
N GLY A 204 -18.30 -21.44 21.81
CA GLY A 204 -19.20 -21.33 20.65
C GLY A 204 -18.71 -20.33 19.60
N LEU A 205 -18.38 -19.10 20.02
CA LEU A 205 -17.78 -18.10 19.14
C LEU A 205 -16.43 -18.55 18.55
N ARG A 206 -15.58 -19.23 19.33
CA ARG A 206 -14.31 -19.78 18.83
C ARG A 206 -14.56 -20.75 17.69
N GLN A 207 -15.49 -21.69 17.85
CA GLN A 207 -15.80 -22.68 16.82
C GLN A 207 -16.34 -22.02 15.55
N ALA A 208 -17.25 -21.05 15.67
CA ALA A 208 -17.78 -20.31 14.52
C ALA A 208 -16.67 -19.57 13.76
N ILE A 209 -15.79 -18.86 14.47
CA ILE A 209 -14.65 -18.14 13.87
C ILE A 209 -13.66 -19.12 13.22
N GLN A 210 -13.38 -20.26 13.86
CA GLN A 210 -12.52 -21.29 13.29
C GLN A 210 -13.05 -21.84 11.97
N THR A 211 -14.35 -22.11 11.89
CA THR A 211 -14.99 -22.56 10.65
C THR A 211 -14.89 -21.49 9.57
N PHE A 212 -15.27 -20.25 9.90
CA PHE A 212 -15.16 -19.14 8.96
C PHE A 212 -13.73 -18.94 8.45
N CYS A 213 -12.72 -18.92 9.32
CA CYS A 213 -11.33 -18.71 8.91
C CYS A 213 -10.79 -19.83 8.02
N ARG A 214 -11.25 -21.08 8.18
CA ARG A 214 -10.88 -22.18 7.27
C ARG A 214 -11.50 -21.99 5.88
N GLU A 215 -12.78 -21.65 5.82
CA GLU A 215 -13.50 -21.40 4.56
C GLU A 215 -12.92 -20.18 3.83
N GLU A 216 -12.66 -19.10 4.58
CA GLU A 216 -12.04 -17.88 4.08
C GLU A 216 -10.64 -18.17 3.52
N ALA A 217 -9.82 -18.99 4.18
CA ALA A 217 -8.48 -19.32 3.69
C ALA A 217 -8.51 -20.00 2.31
N ILE A 218 -9.50 -20.89 2.07
CA ILE A 218 -9.69 -21.54 0.77
C ILE A 218 -10.10 -20.49 -0.29
N ALA A 219 -11.07 -19.64 0.04
CA ALA A 219 -11.55 -18.61 -0.87
C ALA A 219 -10.45 -17.57 -1.20
N VAL A 220 -9.65 -17.18 -0.20
CA VAL A 220 -8.51 -16.28 -0.34
C VAL A 220 -7.46 -16.89 -1.27
N ALA A 221 -7.08 -18.17 -1.06
CA ALA A 221 -6.10 -18.83 -1.91
C ALA A 221 -6.57 -18.87 -3.38
N ALA A 222 -7.81 -19.30 -3.62
CA ALA A 222 -8.39 -19.34 -4.96
C ALA A 222 -8.46 -17.95 -5.61
N GLY A 223 -8.87 -16.93 -4.86
CA GLY A 223 -8.93 -15.55 -5.34
C GLY A 223 -7.56 -14.96 -5.65
N MET A 224 -6.53 -15.29 -4.86
CA MET A 224 -5.15 -14.89 -5.15
C MET A 224 -4.63 -15.53 -6.44
N ASP A 225 -4.94 -16.81 -6.69
CA ASP A 225 -4.56 -17.51 -7.92
C ASP A 225 -5.22 -16.88 -9.15
N GLU A 226 -6.51 -16.54 -9.07
CA GLU A 226 -7.23 -15.83 -10.13
C GLU A 226 -6.61 -14.45 -10.41
N LEU A 227 -6.34 -13.67 -9.36
CA LEU A 227 -5.70 -12.35 -9.48
C LEU A 227 -4.28 -12.46 -10.07
N ALA A 228 -3.54 -13.51 -9.73
CA ALA A 228 -2.21 -13.76 -10.29
C ALA A 228 -2.27 -14.06 -11.79
N GLN A 229 -3.33 -14.71 -12.28
CA GLN A 229 -3.56 -14.92 -13.72
C GLN A 229 -3.88 -13.61 -14.45
N ALA A 230 -4.53 -12.65 -13.79
CA ALA A 230 -4.81 -11.32 -14.31
C ALA A 230 -3.64 -10.31 -14.18
N SER A 231 -2.45 -10.80 -13.83
CA SER A 231 -1.25 -10.00 -13.62
C SER A 231 -0.90 -9.07 -14.82
N PRO A 232 -0.38 -7.85 -14.57
CA PRO A 232 0.01 -6.93 -15.63
C PRO A 232 1.36 -7.27 -16.28
N PHE A 233 2.12 -8.21 -15.69
CA PHE A 233 3.46 -8.59 -16.09
C PHE A 233 3.46 -9.51 -17.31
N ARG A 234 4.56 -9.48 -18.08
CA ARG A 234 4.75 -10.43 -19.18
C ARG A 234 4.89 -11.86 -18.64
N ALA A 235 4.46 -12.85 -19.43
CA ALA A 235 4.41 -14.25 -19.00
C ALA A 235 5.81 -14.78 -18.62
N GLU A 236 6.83 -14.41 -19.39
CA GLU A 236 8.22 -14.76 -19.15
C GLU A 236 8.76 -14.25 -17.80
N VAL A 237 8.34 -13.04 -17.39
CA VAL A 237 8.72 -12.46 -16.09
C VAL A 237 8.08 -13.25 -14.95
N LEU A 238 6.81 -13.62 -15.09
CA LEU A 238 6.10 -14.41 -14.08
C LEU A 238 6.65 -15.84 -13.98
N ALA A 239 7.08 -16.43 -15.09
CA ALA A 239 7.74 -17.73 -15.10
C ALA A 239 9.08 -17.68 -14.35
N ALA A 240 9.91 -16.68 -14.62
CA ALA A 240 11.19 -16.48 -13.94
C ALA A 240 11.03 -16.30 -12.42
N ARG A 241 10.03 -15.51 -11.98
CA ARG A 241 9.75 -15.29 -10.55
C ARG A 241 9.27 -16.55 -9.83
N ARG A 242 8.48 -17.39 -10.49
CA ARG A 242 8.04 -18.68 -9.92
C ARG A 242 9.21 -19.67 -9.76
N GLY A 243 10.15 -19.67 -10.72
CA GLY A 243 11.36 -20.48 -10.63
C GLY A 243 12.33 -20.04 -9.53
N ALA A 244 12.42 -18.74 -9.24
CA ALA A 244 13.31 -18.19 -8.21
C ALA A 244 12.80 -18.37 -6.77
N GLY A 245 11.50 -18.59 -6.57
CA GLY A 245 10.89 -18.80 -5.24
C GLY A 245 10.77 -20.26 -4.79
N ALA A 246 11.23 -21.21 -5.61
CA ALA A 246 11.23 -22.65 -5.33
C ALA A 246 12.59 -23.18 -4.83
N GLY A 247 13.52 -22.28 -4.51
CA GLY A 247 14.86 -22.58 -3.99
C GLY A 247 15.05 -22.13 -2.55
#